data_AF-A0AAN9W7L1-F1
#
_entry.id   AF-A0AAN9W7L1-F1
#
_cell.length_a   1.000
_cell.length_b   1.000
_cell.length_c   1.000
_cell.angle_alpha   90.00
_cell.angle_beta   90.00
_cell.angle_gamma   90.00
#
_symmetry.space_group_name_H-M   'P 1'
#
loop_
_entity.id
_entity.type
_entity.pdbx_description
1 polymer ?
#
loop_
_entity_poly.entity_id
_entity_poly.type
_entity_poly.pdbx_seq_one_letter_code
_entity_poly.pdbx_strand_id
1 'polypeptide(L)'
;MTNLRNRVKYFMGLLVALIASILFLLNSEILSTFLAHRNADNETFSKINDNARTHVKVKMKDGDNFTCLARLVFVQNGGRLGNKLMEYANVWSLAKLNGLTPIVADAIYNEISPLFTKLSVTPLSRFLSELYEKDPMCGQVAEKIFLREEIIQKLSTLGNVNEMKSKGPIIIKRYSVLAETIYRTRNSLKQEFIYNGKLKSYAWQTLWKAASSLNNTALPSKVIYIGVHVRRTDYLKYLKKKLERQML
;
A
#
# COMPACT_ATOMS: atom_id res chain seq x y z
N MET A 1 -18.94 -24.89 21.09
CA MET A 1 -18.08 -23.77 21.54
C MET A 1 -16.98 -23.33 20.56
N THR A 2 -16.82 -23.96 19.38
CA THR A 2 -15.74 -23.66 18.41
C THR A 2 -16.08 -22.55 17.39
N ASN A 3 -17.35 -22.15 17.25
CA ASN A 3 -17.78 -21.22 16.19
C ASN A 3 -17.67 -19.71 16.56
N LEU A 4 -17.66 -19.38 17.86
CA LEU A 4 -17.55 -17.99 18.35
C LEU A 4 -16.11 -17.46 18.31
N ARG A 5 -15.13 -18.35 18.52
CA ARG A 5 -13.69 -18.02 18.57
C ARG A 5 -13.11 -17.67 17.19
N ASN A 6 -13.66 -18.24 16.11
CA ASN A 6 -13.25 -17.93 14.75
C ASN A 6 -13.90 -16.63 14.24
N ARG A 7 -15.17 -16.37 14.60
CA ARG A 7 -15.86 -15.13 14.21
C ARG A 7 -15.26 -13.88 14.86
N VAL A 8 -14.77 -13.95 16.11
CA VAL A 8 -14.10 -12.83 16.79
C VAL A 8 -12.71 -12.51 16.20
N LYS A 9 -12.00 -13.50 15.65
CA LYS A 9 -10.69 -13.30 15.01
C LYS A 9 -10.77 -12.55 13.68
N TYR A 10 -11.79 -12.85 12.85
CA TYR A 10 -12.03 -12.12 11.60
C TYR A 10 -12.59 -10.71 11.86
N PHE A 11 -13.33 -10.52 12.95
CA PHE A 11 -13.91 -9.22 13.33
C PHE A 11 -12.88 -8.19 13.81
N MET A 12 -11.92 -8.63 14.62
CA MET A 12 -10.83 -7.78 15.11
C MET A 12 -9.78 -7.47 14.04
N GLY A 13 -9.58 -8.36 13.06
CA GLY A 13 -8.65 -8.14 11.94
C GLY A 13 -9.13 -7.07 10.95
N LEU A 14 -10.43 -7.05 10.65
CA LEU A 14 -11.05 -6.10 9.72
C LEU A 14 -11.14 -4.68 10.31
N LEU A 15 -11.38 -4.57 11.62
CA LEU A 15 -11.50 -3.29 12.33
C LEU A 15 -10.13 -2.60 12.51
N VAL A 16 -9.05 -3.35 12.74
CA VAL A 16 -7.68 -2.79 12.92
C VAL A 16 -7.09 -2.25 11.61
N ALA A 17 -7.40 -2.87 10.46
CA ALA A 17 -6.95 -2.39 9.15
C ALA A 17 -7.73 -1.14 8.66
N LEU A 18 -9.00 -1.01 9.07
CA LEU A 18 -9.82 0.16 8.76
C LEU A 18 -9.33 1.42 9.50
N ILE A 19 -8.95 1.30 10.78
CA ILE A 19 -8.51 2.44 11.59
C ILE A 19 -7.07 2.89 11.24
N ALA A 20 -6.19 1.97 10.78
CA ALA A 20 -4.86 2.34 10.28
C ALA A 20 -4.90 3.20 9.00
N SER A 21 -5.91 2.97 8.16
CA SER A 21 -6.11 3.70 6.91
C SER A 21 -6.69 5.11 7.15
N ILE A 22 -7.43 5.28 8.25
CA ILE A 22 -8.05 6.55 8.66
C ILE A 22 -7.07 7.44 9.43
N LEU A 23 -6.21 6.87 10.29
CA LEU A 23 -5.11 7.62 10.96
C LEU A 23 -3.98 8.03 10.03
N PHE A 24 -3.79 7.32 8.92
CA PHE A 24 -2.90 7.76 7.83
C PHE A 24 -3.43 9.01 7.09
N LEU A 25 -4.70 9.36 7.28
CA LEU A 25 -5.37 10.46 6.58
C LEU A 25 -5.79 11.64 7.48
N LEU A 26 -5.69 11.51 8.81
CA LEU A 26 -6.15 12.49 9.78
C LEU A 26 -5.10 12.77 10.86
N ASN A 27 -4.04 13.52 10.51
CA ASN A 27 -3.64 14.67 11.31
C ASN A 27 -2.61 15.53 10.56
N SER A 28 -3.06 16.67 10.03
CA SER A 28 -2.20 17.69 9.44
C SER A 28 -1.36 18.42 10.48
N GLU A 29 -1.80 18.48 11.74
CA GLU A 29 -1.13 19.25 12.80
C GLU A 29 0.03 18.49 13.47
N ILE A 30 -0.06 17.17 13.61
CA ILE A 30 1.07 16.37 14.13
C ILE A 30 2.22 16.34 13.11
N LEU A 31 1.91 16.38 11.81
CA LEU A 31 2.92 16.41 10.76
C LEU A 31 3.57 17.79 10.64
N SER A 32 2.89 18.90 10.92
CA SER A 32 3.54 20.22 10.99
C SER A 32 4.54 20.30 12.13
N THR A 33 4.26 19.70 13.28
CA THR A 33 5.22 19.64 14.41
C THR A 33 6.40 18.71 14.09
N PHE A 34 6.16 17.60 13.38
CA PHE A 34 7.20 16.69 12.91
C PHE A 34 8.06 17.32 11.78
N LEU A 35 7.46 18.12 10.89
CA LEU A 35 8.16 18.87 9.85
C LEU A 35 8.90 20.09 10.40
N ALA A 36 8.38 20.74 11.45
CA ALA A 36 9.05 21.84 12.14
C ALA A 36 10.29 21.34 12.92
N HIS A 37 10.23 20.17 13.57
CA HIS A 37 11.41 19.52 14.13
C HIS A 37 12.41 19.10 13.04
N ARG A 38 11.93 18.70 11.86
CA ARG A 38 12.77 18.31 10.73
C ARG A 38 13.44 19.50 10.01
N ASN A 39 12.89 20.71 10.13
CA ASN A 39 13.52 21.92 9.58
C ASN A 39 14.79 22.33 10.32
N ALA A 40 14.97 21.92 11.59
CA ALA A 40 16.24 22.10 12.30
C ALA A 40 17.33 21.12 11.81
N ASP A 41 16.94 19.98 11.22
CA ASP A 41 17.85 18.98 10.64
C ASP A 41 18.10 19.18 9.12
N ASN A 42 17.46 20.19 8.51
CA ASN A 42 17.48 20.40 7.05
C ASN A 42 18.82 20.93 6.50
N GLU A 43 19.68 21.55 7.32
CA GLU A 43 21.06 21.84 6.90
C GLU A 43 21.89 20.56 6.71
N THR A 44 21.52 19.47 7.40
CA THR A 44 22.20 18.17 7.30
C THR A 44 21.58 17.28 6.21
N PHE A 45 20.28 17.43 5.92
CA PHE A 45 19.55 16.60 4.93
C PHE A 45 19.67 17.07 3.47
N SER A 46 20.09 18.32 3.22
CA SER A 46 20.49 18.77 1.87
C SER A 46 21.60 17.89 1.26
N LYS A 47 22.43 17.26 2.11
CA LYS A 47 23.47 16.30 1.69
C LYS A 47 22.99 14.84 1.58
N ILE A 48 21.77 14.51 2.02
CA ILE A 48 21.26 13.13 2.03
C ILE A 48 20.35 12.84 0.81
N ASN A 49 19.97 13.88 0.05
CA ASN A 49 19.05 13.74 -1.08
C ASN A 49 19.65 13.09 -2.35
N ASP A 50 20.89 12.62 -2.29
CA ASP A 50 21.52 11.78 -3.32
C ASP A 50 21.63 10.28 -2.93
N ASN A 51 21.31 9.91 -1.69
CA ASN A 51 21.60 8.57 -1.15
C ASN A 51 20.40 7.61 -1.05
N ALA A 52 19.20 8.00 -1.51
CA ALA A 52 18.14 7.04 -1.83
C ALA A 52 18.31 6.40 -3.23
N ARG A 53 19.52 6.49 -3.79
CA ARG A 53 19.96 5.71 -4.94
C ARG A 53 20.15 4.25 -4.50
N THR A 54 19.09 3.45 -4.56
CA THR A 54 19.25 2.00 -4.80
C THR A 54 19.77 1.84 -6.23
N HIS A 55 21.07 2.09 -6.42
CA HIS A 55 21.76 1.89 -7.68
C HIS A 55 22.66 0.67 -7.55
N VAL A 56 22.22 -0.44 -8.14
CA VAL A 56 23.07 -1.60 -8.38
C VAL A 56 23.17 -1.76 -9.89
N LYS A 57 24.37 -1.58 -10.44
CA LYS A 57 24.66 -1.82 -11.85
C LYS A 57 24.60 -3.33 -12.11
N VAL A 58 23.69 -3.76 -12.98
CA VAL A 58 23.67 -5.12 -13.55
C VAL A 58 23.83 -5.00 -15.06
N LYS A 59 24.81 -5.72 -15.63
CA LYS A 59 24.97 -5.85 -17.08
C LYS A 59 23.92 -6.84 -17.61
N MET A 60 23.05 -6.36 -18.49
CA MET A 60 22.11 -7.19 -19.25
C MET A 60 22.88 -8.01 -20.30
N LYS A 61 22.39 -9.20 -20.66
CA LYS A 61 22.83 -9.89 -21.88
C LYS A 61 22.18 -9.20 -23.08
N ASP A 62 22.94 -8.97 -24.13
CA ASP A 62 22.42 -8.45 -25.40
C ASP A 62 21.33 -9.39 -25.93
N GLY A 63 20.09 -8.91 -26.06
CA GLY A 63 18.98 -9.64 -26.68
C GLY A 63 17.60 -9.55 -26.00
N ASP A 64 17.52 -9.24 -24.71
CA ASP A 64 16.22 -9.17 -23.99
C ASP A 64 15.56 -7.79 -24.18
N ASN A 65 14.69 -7.65 -25.20
CA ASN A 65 13.98 -6.40 -25.49
C ASN A 65 12.60 -6.37 -24.79
N PHE A 66 12.53 -5.75 -23.61
CA PHE A 66 11.28 -5.60 -22.83
C PHE A 66 10.49 -4.33 -23.16
N THR A 67 10.76 -3.69 -24.30
CA THR A 67 10.10 -2.43 -24.70
C THR A 67 8.59 -2.53 -24.78
N CYS A 68 8.03 -3.71 -25.11
CA CYS A 68 6.59 -3.92 -25.13
C CYS A 68 5.94 -3.80 -23.72
N LEU A 69 6.75 -3.92 -22.66
CA LEU A 69 6.36 -3.73 -21.26
C LEU A 69 6.87 -2.41 -20.67
N ALA A 70 7.38 -1.52 -21.53
CA ALA A 70 7.75 -0.18 -21.12
C ALA A 70 6.53 0.57 -20.58
N ARG A 71 6.79 1.55 -19.72
CA ARG A 71 5.76 2.38 -19.09
C ARG A 71 4.77 1.63 -18.20
N LEU A 72 5.07 0.41 -17.78
CA LEU A 72 4.31 -0.31 -16.77
C LEU A 72 4.91 -0.09 -15.38
N VAL A 73 4.08 -0.13 -14.34
CA VAL A 73 4.54 -0.25 -12.96
C VAL A 73 3.79 -1.37 -12.25
N PHE A 74 4.54 -2.24 -11.58
CA PHE A 74 4.04 -3.42 -10.90
C PHE A 74 4.58 -3.51 -9.46
N VAL A 75 3.83 -4.16 -8.57
CA VAL A 75 4.29 -4.50 -7.22
C VAL A 75 3.96 -5.95 -6.89
N GLN A 76 4.90 -6.62 -6.24
CA GLN A 76 4.68 -7.96 -5.71
C GLN A 76 3.77 -7.94 -4.48
N ASN A 77 2.94 -8.96 -4.36
CA ASN A 77 2.11 -9.17 -3.18
C ASN A 77 2.97 -9.49 -1.94
N GLY A 78 2.77 -8.75 -0.85
CA GLY A 78 3.45 -8.97 0.42
C GLY A 78 2.60 -8.73 1.66
N GLY A 79 2.60 -9.68 2.60
CA GLY A 79 2.11 -9.52 3.97
C GLY A 79 0.61 -9.29 4.13
N ARG A 80 0.22 -8.45 5.09
CA ARG A 80 -1.18 -8.28 5.55
C ARG A 80 -1.89 -7.16 4.78
N LEU A 81 -3.22 -7.07 4.91
CA LEU A 81 -4.08 -6.05 4.30
C LEU A 81 -3.48 -4.63 4.28
N GLY A 82 -2.93 -4.15 5.42
CA GLY A 82 -2.31 -2.82 5.47
C GLY A 82 -1.11 -2.64 4.51
N ASN A 83 -0.31 -3.70 4.32
CA ASN A 83 0.77 -3.69 3.34
C ASN A 83 0.22 -3.70 1.92
N LYS A 84 -0.81 -4.51 1.65
CA LYS A 84 -1.46 -4.59 0.33
C LYS A 84 -2.08 -3.25 -0.09
N LEU A 85 -2.71 -2.55 0.86
CA LEU A 85 -3.20 -1.18 0.65
C LEU A 85 -2.06 -0.22 0.29
N MET A 86 -0.92 -0.34 0.97
CA MET A 86 0.26 0.49 0.71
C MET A 86 0.92 0.15 -0.63
N GLU A 87 1.00 -1.14 -0.98
CA GLU A 87 1.51 -1.63 -2.25
C GLU A 87 0.65 -1.13 -3.42
N TYR A 88 -0.67 -1.20 -3.29
CA TYR A 88 -1.61 -0.57 -4.23
C TYR A 88 -1.36 0.94 -4.36
N ALA A 89 -1.27 1.65 -3.22
CA ALA A 89 -1.05 3.09 -3.19
C ALA A 89 0.26 3.49 -3.86
N ASN A 90 1.34 2.73 -3.67
CA ASN A 90 2.63 2.97 -4.32
C ASN A 90 2.51 2.90 -5.83
N VAL A 91 1.93 1.81 -6.35
CA VAL A 91 1.75 1.60 -7.80
C VAL A 91 0.89 2.71 -8.39
N TRP A 92 -0.25 2.98 -7.78
CA TRP A 92 -1.18 4.02 -8.25
C TRP A 92 -0.52 5.39 -8.28
N SER A 93 0.15 5.77 -7.19
CA SER A 93 0.77 7.10 -7.04
C SER A 93 1.94 7.26 -8.02
N LEU A 94 2.78 6.24 -8.14
CA LEU A 94 3.93 6.29 -9.03
C LEU A 94 3.49 6.36 -10.48
N ALA A 95 2.48 5.57 -10.87
CA ALA A 95 1.87 5.63 -12.18
C ALA A 95 1.29 7.01 -12.50
N LYS A 96 0.51 7.56 -11.57
CA LYS A 96 -0.15 8.86 -11.74
C LYS A 96 0.82 9.99 -11.98
N LEU A 97 1.92 10.06 -11.21
CA LEU A 97 2.93 11.11 -11.35
C LEU A 97 3.77 10.97 -12.62
N ASN A 98 3.86 9.78 -13.18
CA ASN A 98 4.80 9.47 -14.26
C ASN A 98 4.15 9.10 -15.59
N GLY A 99 2.82 9.08 -15.66
CA GLY A 99 2.07 8.64 -16.84
C GLY A 99 2.29 7.17 -17.19
N LEU A 100 2.44 6.32 -16.18
CA LEU A 100 2.63 4.87 -16.35
C LEU A 100 1.29 4.13 -16.26
N THR A 101 1.26 2.90 -16.75
CA THR A 101 0.14 1.96 -16.57
C THR A 101 0.34 1.18 -15.27
N PRO A 102 -0.56 1.34 -14.28
CA PRO A 102 -0.44 0.65 -13.00
C PRO A 102 -0.99 -0.78 -13.09
N ILE A 103 -0.25 -1.74 -12.54
CA ILE A 103 -0.65 -3.15 -12.42
C ILE A 103 -0.35 -3.64 -10.99
N VAL A 104 -1.24 -4.44 -10.41
CA VAL A 104 -1.00 -5.10 -9.11
C VAL A 104 -1.21 -6.60 -9.22
N ALA A 105 -0.54 -7.35 -8.34
CA ALA A 105 -0.81 -8.78 -8.20
C ALA A 105 -2.29 -9.05 -7.88
N ASP A 106 -2.85 -10.13 -8.44
CA ASP A 106 -4.26 -10.50 -8.22
C ASP A 106 -4.58 -10.67 -6.74
N ALA A 107 -3.64 -11.21 -5.96
CA ALA A 107 -3.79 -11.38 -4.50
C ALA A 107 -3.89 -10.06 -3.71
N ILE A 108 -3.35 -8.95 -4.24
CA ILE A 108 -3.58 -7.62 -3.68
C ILE A 108 -5.01 -7.20 -4.03
N TYR A 109 -5.35 -7.20 -5.32
CA TYR A 109 -6.63 -6.73 -5.83
C TYR A 109 -7.82 -7.48 -5.23
N ASN A 110 -7.75 -8.81 -5.15
CA ASN A 110 -8.82 -9.66 -4.63
C ASN A 110 -9.06 -9.45 -3.13
N GLU A 111 -8.04 -9.03 -2.37
CA GLU A 111 -8.20 -8.76 -0.94
C GLU A 111 -8.81 -7.37 -0.69
N ILE A 112 -8.47 -6.36 -1.51
CA ILE A 112 -8.92 -4.98 -1.30
C ILE A 112 -10.22 -4.65 -2.06
N SER A 113 -10.49 -5.29 -3.20
CA SER A 113 -11.67 -4.99 -4.03
C SER A 113 -13.02 -5.22 -3.35
N PRO A 114 -13.20 -6.17 -2.40
CA PRO A 114 -14.45 -6.25 -1.65
C PRO A 114 -14.66 -5.04 -0.71
N LEU A 115 -13.56 -4.35 -0.33
CA LEU A 115 -13.58 -3.26 0.64
C LEU A 115 -13.96 -1.91 0.01
N PHE A 116 -13.62 -1.70 -1.26
CA PHE A 116 -13.77 -0.42 -1.95
C PHE A 116 -14.66 -0.53 -3.17
N THR A 117 -15.40 0.54 -3.48
CA THR A 117 -16.33 0.57 -4.62
C THR A 117 -15.65 0.83 -5.95
N LYS A 118 -14.47 1.45 -5.93
CA LYS A 118 -13.76 1.89 -7.13
C LYS A 118 -12.28 1.62 -6.94
N LEU A 119 -11.70 0.83 -7.83
CA LEU A 119 -10.26 0.63 -7.91
C LEU A 119 -9.86 0.75 -9.37
N SER A 120 -8.95 1.66 -9.69
CA SER A 120 -8.54 1.94 -11.06
C SER A 120 -7.33 1.11 -11.51
N VAL A 121 -6.56 0.54 -10.58
CA VAL A 121 -5.39 -0.28 -10.93
C VAL A 121 -5.83 -1.67 -11.41
N THR A 122 -5.32 -2.06 -12.56
CA THR A 122 -5.65 -3.34 -13.21
C THR A 122 -4.97 -4.51 -12.48
N PRO A 123 -5.71 -5.60 -12.15
CA PRO A 123 -5.09 -6.82 -11.65
C PRO A 123 -4.31 -7.55 -12.75
N LEU A 124 -3.22 -8.22 -12.36
CA LEU A 124 -2.27 -8.85 -13.29
C LEU A 124 -2.95 -9.81 -14.27
N SER A 125 -3.84 -10.69 -13.81
CA SER A 125 -4.55 -11.64 -14.68
C SER A 125 -5.31 -10.96 -15.82
N ARG A 126 -6.05 -9.88 -15.50
CA ARG A 126 -6.78 -9.10 -16.49
C ARG A 126 -5.84 -8.42 -17.48
N PHE A 127 -4.77 -7.81 -16.98
CA PHE A 127 -3.75 -7.19 -17.84
C PHE A 127 -3.13 -8.21 -18.81
N LEU A 128 -2.75 -9.39 -18.31
CA LEU A 128 -2.17 -10.44 -19.14
C LEU A 128 -3.16 -10.93 -20.20
N SER A 129 -4.44 -11.14 -19.85
CA SER A 129 -5.47 -11.54 -20.81
C SER A 129 -5.62 -10.52 -21.94
N GLU A 130 -5.74 -9.23 -21.60
CA GLU A 130 -5.85 -8.14 -22.58
C GLU A 130 -4.59 -7.99 -23.43
N LEU A 131 -3.41 -8.26 -22.85
CA LEU A 131 -2.13 -8.22 -23.55
C LEU A 131 -1.98 -9.41 -24.51
N TYR A 132 -2.34 -10.62 -24.09
CA TYR A 132 -2.28 -11.82 -24.91
C TYR A 132 -3.16 -11.74 -26.15
N GLU A 133 -4.35 -11.13 -26.03
CA GLU A 133 -5.26 -10.91 -27.16
C GLU A 133 -4.66 -9.96 -28.20
N LYS A 134 -3.95 -8.92 -27.74
CA LYS A 134 -3.38 -7.87 -28.61
C LYS A 134 -2.02 -8.23 -29.18
N ASP A 135 -1.17 -8.83 -28.36
CA ASP A 135 0.21 -9.21 -28.66
C ASP A 135 0.58 -10.49 -27.87
N PRO A 136 0.37 -11.66 -28.47
CA PRO A 136 0.67 -12.94 -27.83
C PRO A 136 2.15 -13.08 -27.44
N MET A 137 3.08 -12.50 -28.21
CA MET A 137 4.51 -12.58 -27.87
C MET A 137 4.81 -11.74 -26.63
N CYS A 138 4.28 -10.52 -26.55
CA CYS A 138 4.45 -9.70 -25.35
C CYS A 138 3.75 -10.31 -24.14
N GLY A 139 2.59 -10.97 -24.32
CA GLY A 139 1.93 -11.75 -23.28
C GLY A 139 2.84 -12.81 -22.66
N GLN A 140 3.52 -13.61 -23.49
CA GLN A 140 4.48 -14.62 -23.02
C GLN A 140 5.66 -14.02 -22.27
N VAL A 141 6.17 -12.87 -22.72
CA VAL A 141 7.25 -12.15 -22.04
C VAL A 141 6.77 -11.62 -20.68
N ALA A 142 5.59 -11.02 -20.63
CA ALA A 142 4.99 -10.50 -19.39
C ALA A 142 4.75 -11.60 -18.36
N GLU A 143 4.23 -12.74 -18.79
CA GLU A 143 3.99 -13.89 -17.92
C GLU A 143 5.29 -14.40 -17.30
N LYS A 144 6.34 -14.54 -18.11
CA LYS A 144 7.68 -14.94 -17.62
C LYS A 144 8.20 -13.96 -16.57
N ILE A 145 8.01 -12.65 -16.77
CA ILE A 145 8.49 -11.63 -15.84
C ILE A 145 7.67 -11.61 -14.54
N PHE A 146 6.35 -11.46 -14.63
CA PHE A 146 5.50 -11.17 -13.47
C PHE A 146 5.14 -12.40 -12.65
N LEU A 147 5.22 -13.62 -13.22
CA LEU A 147 4.95 -14.86 -12.48
C LEU A 147 6.20 -15.52 -11.90
N ARG A 148 7.42 -15.05 -12.21
CA ARG A 148 8.67 -15.61 -11.69
C ARG A 148 9.35 -14.66 -10.71
N GLU A 149 9.28 -14.96 -9.42
CA GLU A 149 9.88 -14.13 -8.36
C GLU A 149 11.37 -13.83 -8.58
N GLU A 150 12.13 -14.78 -9.11
CA GLU A 150 13.57 -14.62 -9.37
C GLU A 150 13.87 -13.51 -10.37
N ILE A 151 13.03 -13.36 -11.40
CA ILE A 151 13.18 -12.34 -12.43
C ILE A 151 12.80 -10.98 -11.84
N ILE A 152 11.73 -10.93 -11.05
CA ILE A 152 11.31 -9.71 -10.37
C ILE A 152 12.41 -9.17 -9.44
N GLN A 153 13.08 -10.05 -8.69
CA GLN A 153 14.17 -9.61 -7.82
C GLN A 153 15.31 -8.96 -8.62
N LYS A 154 15.68 -9.54 -9.77
CA LYS A 154 16.68 -8.98 -10.69
C LYS A 154 16.24 -7.67 -11.35
N LEU A 155 14.94 -7.49 -11.60
CA LEU A 155 14.41 -6.27 -12.22
C LEU A 155 14.14 -5.15 -11.18
N SER A 156 13.86 -5.49 -9.93
CA SER A 156 13.63 -4.54 -8.83
C SER A 156 14.88 -3.74 -8.42
N THR A 157 16.06 -4.12 -8.92
CA THR A 157 17.34 -3.43 -8.71
C THR A 157 17.71 -2.48 -9.86
N LEU A 158 16.92 -2.46 -10.93
CA LEU A 158 17.18 -1.64 -12.10
C LEU A 158 16.90 -0.14 -11.78
N GLY A 159 17.69 0.74 -12.40
CA GLY A 159 17.91 2.13 -11.99
C GLY A 159 16.78 3.13 -12.24
N ASN A 160 17.17 4.35 -12.62
CA ASN A 160 16.32 5.55 -12.61
C ASN A 160 14.98 5.33 -13.33
N VAL A 161 13.88 5.75 -12.67
CA VAL A 161 12.50 5.72 -13.20
C VAL A 161 12.43 6.23 -14.64
N ASN A 162 13.19 7.27 -14.99
CA ASN A 162 13.20 7.85 -16.33
C ASN A 162 13.81 6.92 -17.40
N GLU A 163 14.82 6.13 -17.04
CA GLU A 163 15.43 5.16 -17.96
C GLU A 163 14.50 3.95 -18.16
N MET A 164 13.90 3.47 -17.07
CA MET A 164 12.96 2.35 -17.13
C MET A 164 11.73 2.63 -17.99
N LYS A 165 11.19 3.87 -17.95
CA LYS A 165 10.06 4.29 -18.79
C LYS A 165 10.23 3.90 -20.26
N SER A 166 11.47 3.87 -20.76
CA SER A 166 11.81 3.55 -22.14
C SER A 166 12.26 2.10 -22.38
N LYS A 167 12.67 1.36 -21.34
CA LYS A 167 13.37 0.08 -21.50
C LYS A 167 12.63 -1.14 -20.94
N GLY A 168 11.62 -0.95 -20.09
CA GLY A 168 10.86 -2.06 -19.53
C GLY A 168 9.94 -1.67 -18.36
N PRO A 169 9.38 -2.66 -17.64
CA PRO A 169 8.48 -2.40 -16.53
C PRO A 169 9.24 -1.92 -15.29
N ILE A 170 8.62 -1.03 -14.52
CA ILE A 170 9.09 -0.64 -13.18
C ILE A 170 8.52 -1.63 -12.17
N ILE A 171 9.38 -2.33 -11.43
CA ILE A 171 8.92 -3.28 -10.42
C ILE A 171 9.29 -2.81 -9.02
N ILE A 172 8.25 -2.52 -8.23
CA ILE A 172 8.35 -2.11 -6.83
C ILE A 172 8.50 -3.37 -5.96
N LYS A 173 9.51 -3.36 -5.09
CA LYS A 173 9.74 -4.43 -4.12
C LYS A 173 8.62 -4.48 -3.08
N ARG A 174 8.22 -5.69 -2.67
CA ARG A 174 7.28 -5.91 -1.56
C ARG A 174 7.65 -5.10 -0.30
N TYR A 175 6.64 -4.63 0.43
CA TYR A 175 6.79 -3.81 1.65
C TYR A 175 7.43 -2.43 1.47
N SER A 176 7.72 -1.99 0.24
CA SER A 176 8.23 -0.64 0.01
C SER A 176 7.17 0.41 0.36
N VAL A 177 7.61 1.59 0.78
CA VAL A 177 6.71 2.74 1.00
C VAL A 177 7.30 3.95 0.29
N LEU A 178 6.65 4.39 -0.78
CA LEU A 178 7.02 5.60 -1.52
C LEU A 178 6.29 6.81 -0.92
N ALA A 179 6.64 7.14 0.32
CA ALA A 179 5.91 8.09 1.16
C ALA A 179 5.73 9.46 0.48
N GLU A 180 6.75 9.96 -0.19
CA GLU A 180 6.69 11.25 -0.91
C GLU A 180 5.68 11.21 -2.08
N THR A 181 5.75 10.17 -2.90
CA THR A 181 4.84 9.94 -4.04
C THR A 181 3.39 9.86 -3.56
N ILE A 182 3.14 9.11 -2.49
CA ILE A 182 1.81 8.97 -1.89
C ILE A 182 1.36 10.32 -1.30
N TYR A 183 2.23 11.03 -0.58
CA TYR A 183 1.88 12.32 0.00
C TYR A 183 1.46 13.36 -1.05
N ARG A 184 2.21 13.44 -2.17
CA ARG A 184 1.90 14.35 -3.29
C ARG A 184 0.58 14.03 -3.96
N THR A 185 0.18 12.76 -3.97
CA THR A 185 -1.02 12.30 -4.67
C THR A 185 -2.20 11.96 -3.75
N ARG A 186 -2.04 12.15 -2.43
CA ARG A 186 -2.96 11.71 -1.38
C ARG A 186 -4.43 12.08 -1.61
N ASN A 187 -4.69 13.30 -2.09
CA ASN A 187 -6.05 13.80 -2.26
C ASN A 187 -6.79 13.04 -3.37
N SER A 188 -6.09 12.74 -4.45
CA SER A 188 -6.62 11.94 -5.55
C SER A 188 -6.67 10.45 -5.20
N LEU A 189 -5.65 9.95 -4.49
CA LEU A 189 -5.60 8.57 -4.02
C LEU A 189 -6.77 8.24 -3.06
N LYS A 190 -7.25 9.19 -2.25
CA LYS A 190 -8.45 9.02 -1.42
C LYS A 190 -9.69 8.62 -2.24
N GLN A 191 -9.76 9.01 -3.51
CA GLN A 191 -10.88 8.67 -4.39
C GLN A 191 -10.86 7.20 -4.86
N GLU A 192 -9.72 6.51 -4.72
CA GLU A 192 -9.64 5.06 -4.91
C GLU A 192 -10.16 4.31 -3.67
N PHE A 193 -10.05 4.89 -2.47
CA PHE A 193 -10.40 4.20 -1.23
C PHE A 193 -11.80 4.55 -0.70
N ILE A 194 -12.78 4.57 -1.60
CA ILE A 194 -14.19 4.79 -1.24
C ILE A 194 -14.77 3.45 -0.75
N TYR A 195 -15.07 3.35 0.54
CA TYR A 195 -15.59 2.12 1.13
C TYR A 195 -16.92 1.65 0.53
N ASN A 196 -17.06 0.34 0.38
CA ASN A 196 -18.29 -0.34 0.02
C ASN A 196 -19.44 0.05 0.95
N GLY A 197 -20.61 0.37 0.38
CA GLY A 197 -21.82 0.72 1.13
C GLY A 197 -22.24 -0.36 2.15
N LYS A 198 -22.09 -1.65 1.82
CA LYS A 198 -22.37 -2.76 2.75
C LYS A 198 -21.50 -2.69 3.99
N LEU A 199 -20.21 -2.39 3.83
CA LEU A 199 -19.28 -2.23 4.97
C LEU A 199 -19.60 -1.00 5.79
N LYS A 200 -19.95 0.12 5.15
CA LYS A 200 -20.40 1.34 5.84
C LYS A 200 -21.64 1.05 6.69
N SER A 201 -22.65 0.41 6.12
CA SER A 201 -23.88 0.03 6.84
C SER A 201 -23.59 -0.92 7.99
N TYR A 202 -22.73 -1.91 7.75
CA TYR A 202 -22.33 -2.87 8.77
C TYR A 202 -21.60 -2.20 9.96
N ALA A 203 -20.64 -1.32 9.67
CA ALA A 203 -19.92 -0.55 10.68
C ALA A 203 -20.90 0.35 11.46
N TRP A 204 -21.80 1.03 10.77
CA TRP A 204 -22.80 1.88 11.39
C TRP A 204 -23.73 1.11 12.33
N GLN A 205 -24.25 -0.04 11.90
CA GLN A 205 -25.07 -0.91 12.75
C GLN A 205 -24.31 -1.41 13.98
N THR A 206 -23.02 -1.73 13.82
CA THR A 206 -22.17 -2.19 14.93
C THR A 206 -21.97 -1.07 15.95
N LEU A 207 -21.63 0.13 15.49
CA LEU A 207 -21.46 1.30 16.33
C LEU A 207 -22.75 1.69 17.06
N TRP A 208 -23.89 1.66 16.35
CA TRP A 208 -25.19 1.95 16.92
C TRP A 208 -25.56 0.95 18.02
N LYS A 209 -25.38 -0.35 17.79
CA LYS A 209 -25.62 -1.39 18.81
C LYS A 209 -24.73 -1.18 20.05
N ALA A 210 -23.47 -0.85 19.85
CA ALA A 210 -22.54 -0.56 20.95
C ALA A 210 -22.99 0.66 21.75
N ALA A 211 -23.38 1.75 21.09
CA ALA A 211 -23.90 2.94 21.76
C ALA A 211 -25.20 2.64 22.53
N SER A 212 -26.13 1.90 21.93
CA SER A 212 -27.40 1.54 22.57
C SER A 212 -27.20 0.62 23.79
N SER A 213 -26.13 -0.16 23.82
CA SER A 213 -25.80 -1.01 24.98
C SER A 213 -25.21 -0.26 26.17
N LEU A 214 -24.71 0.97 25.98
CA LEU A 214 -24.11 1.77 27.04
C LEU A 214 -25.13 2.57 27.85
N ASN A 215 -26.36 2.70 27.34
CA ASN A 215 -27.35 3.62 27.87
C ASN A 215 -28.70 2.88 28.08
N ASN A 216 -29.07 2.62 29.34
CA ASN A 216 -30.41 2.10 29.71
C ASN A 216 -31.54 3.13 29.49
N THR A 217 -31.19 4.36 29.13
CA THR A 217 -32.09 5.46 28.75
C THR A 217 -31.66 6.04 27.40
N ALA A 218 -32.61 6.59 26.64
CA ALA A 218 -32.47 6.99 25.24
C ALA A 218 -31.09 7.60 24.88
N LEU A 219 -30.52 7.16 23.74
CA LEU A 219 -29.25 7.67 23.22
C LEU A 219 -29.29 9.21 23.16
N PRO A 220 -28.24 9.92 23.58
CA PRO A 220 -28.17 11.36 23.39
C PRO A 220 -28.29 11.70 21.90
N SER A 221 -28.92 12.84 21.61
CA SER A 221 -29.20 13.33 20.24
C SER A 221 -27.95 13.49 19.36
N LYS A 222 -26.75 13.45 19.97
CA LYS A 222 -25.46 13.50 19.29
C LYS A 222 -24.47 12.53 19.95
N VAL A 223 -24.05 11.51 19.21
CA VAL A 223 -22.99 10.57 19.60
C VAL A 223 -21.77 10.77 18.68
N ILE A 224 -20.60 10.95 19.28
CA ILE A 224 -19.33 11.06 18.56
C ILE A 224 -18.59 9.74 18.71
N TYR A 225 -18.33 9.07 17.60
CA TYR A 225 -17.52 7.84 17.57
C TYR A 225 -16.06 8.19 17.30
N ILE A 226 -15.18 7.88 18.25
CA ILE A 226 -13.73 8.05 18.09
C ILE A 226 -13.10 6.69 17.82
N GLY A 227 -12.54 6.51 16.63
CA GLY A 227 -11.76 5.34 16.28
C GLY A 227 -10.32 5.49 16.75
N VAL A 228 -9.91 4.73 17.77
CA VAL A 228 -8.52 4.70 18.24
C VAL A 228 -7.83 3.46 17.67
N HIS A 229 -6.82 3.65 16.82
CA HIS A 229 -5.98 2.54 16.37
C HIS A 229 -4.83 2.34 17.34
N VAL A 230 -4.78 1.18 17.97
CA VAL A 230 -3.61 0.76 18.73
C VAL A 230 -2.93 -0.35 17.94
N ARG A 231 -1.74 -0.09 17.39
CA ARG A 231 -0.92 -1.11 16.72
C ARG A 231 -0.36 -2.07 17.76
N ARG A 232 -1.17 -3.07 18.09
CA ARG A 232 -0.95 -4.01 19.19
C ARG A 232 -0.07 -5.18 18.72
N THR A 233 1.22 -4.98 18.44
CA THR A 233 2.13 -6.16 18.39
C THR A 233 3.64 -5.93 18.58
N ASP A 234 4.18 -4.71 18.45
CA ASP A 234 5.66 -4.58 18.45
C ASP A 234 6.23 -3.76 19.61
N TYR A 235 5.43 -2.93 20.27
CA TYR A 235 5.94 -1.96 21.25
C TYR A 235 6.55 -2.59 22.51
N LEU A 236 5.91 -3.58 23.14
CA LEU A 236 6.44 -4.17 24.38
C LEU A 236 7.81 -4.85 24.16
N LYS A 237 7.94 -5.64 23.09
CA LYS A 237 9.20 -6.30 22.74
C LYS A 237 10.26 -5.33 22.22
N TYR A 238 9.84 -4.33 21.43
CA TYR A 238 10.72 -3.27 20.93
C TYR A 238 11.25 -2.39 22.07
N LEU A 239 10.36 -1.89 22.95
CA LEU A 239 10.72 -1.08 24.11
C LEU A 239 11.62 -1.86 25.05
N LYS A 240 11.32 -3.14 25.32
CA LYS A 240 12.18 -4.01 26.13
C LYS A 240 13.59 -4.13 25.53
N LYS A 241 13.70 -4.46 24.23
CA LYS A 241 15.00 -4.50 23.54
C LYS A 241 15.73 -3.16 23.50
N LYS A 242 14.99 -2.05 23.39
CA LYS A 242 15.58 -0.70 23.39
C LYS A 242 16.12 -0.34 24.76
N LEU A 243 15.39 -0.66 25.83
CA LEU A 243 15.83 -0.47 27.22
C LEU A 243 17.07 -1.30 27.53
N GLU A 244 17.06 -2.59 27.17
CA GLU A 244 18.18 -3.52 27.36
C GLU A 244 19.46 -3.04 26.66
N ARG A 245 19.34 -2.37 25.50
CA ARG A 245 20.48 -1.79 24.78
C ARG A 245 20.99 -0.46 25.34
N GLN A 246 20.20 0.25 26.13
CA GLN A 246 20.61 1.50 26.78
C GLN A 246 21.21 1.26 28.17
N MET A 247 21.11 0.03 28.68
CA MET A 247 21.68 -0.41 29.96
C MET A 247 23.02 -1.16 29.80
N LEU A 248 23.53 -1.26 28.56
CA LEU A 248 24.86 -1.76 28.20
C LEU A 248 25.69 -0.60 27.64
#